data_AF-A0A0L6W077-F1
#
_entry.id   AF-A0A0L6W077-F1
#
_cell.length_a   1.000
_cell.length_b   1.000
_cell.length_c   1.000
_cell.angle_alpha   90.00
_cell.angle_beta   90.00
_cell.angle_gamma   90.00
#
_symmetry.space_group_name_H-M   'P 1'
#
loop_
_entity.id
_entity.type
_entity.pdbx_description
1 polymer ?
#
loop_
_entity_poly.entity_id
_entity_poly.type
_entity_poly.pdbx_seq_one_letter_code
_entity_poly.pdbx_strand_id
1 'polypeptide(L)'
;MKNRKLKTIILLLLISILLLSALSYGLWKKREQSAVNDYKMYMAKQYDILNFLQDSLDVRNNTSDFTNKLMLAKGEFTYLDPIIKHVSMPKSLIEFHNEGKNLVDIILFKASNGEMVENDISKLEDYTKKLRRMVRTLGPSIVEAESAAVIFKRLDEIGKTL
;
A
#
# COMPACT_ATOMS: atom_id res chain seq x y z
N MET A 1 19.38 -58.44 -10.32
CA MET A 1 19.81 -57.08 -10.74
C MET A 1 18.66 -56.11 -11.05
N LYS A 2 17.53 -56.53 -11.65
CA LYS A 2 16.38 -55.66 -12.00
C LYS A 2 15.84 -54.80 -10.83
N ASN A 3 15.62 -55.41 -9.66
CA ASN A 3 15.09 -54.71 -8.47
C ASN A 3 16.06 -53.68 -7.85
N ARG A 4 17.37 -53.83 -8.01
CA ARG A 4 18.34 -52.84 -7.50
C ARG A 4 18.29 -51.56 -8.35
N LYS A 5 18.26 -51.68 -9.68
CA LYS A 5 18.12 -50.54 -10.60
C LYS A 5 16.80 -49.78 -10.40
N LEU A 6 15.69 -50.49 -10.23
CA LEU A 6 14.39 -49.87 -9.97
C LEU A 6 14.38 -49.09 -8.64
N LYS A 7 14.94 -49.67 -7.56
CA LYS A 7 15.09 -48.98 -6.27
C LYS A 7 15.96 -47.74 -6.36
N THR A 8 17.06 -47.78 -7.11
CA THR A 8 17.92 -46.61 -7.36
C THR A 8 17.19 -45.52 -8.13
N ILE A 9 16.40 -45.87 -9.15
CA ILE A 9 15.59 -44.91 -9.92
C ILE A 9 14.55 -44.24 -9.02
N ILE A 10 13.80 -45.01 -8.23
CA ILE A 10 12.80 -44.46 -7.29
C ILE A 10 13.46 -43.52 -6.28
N LEU A 11 14.62 -43.90 -5.73
CA LEU A 11 15.36 -43.07 -4.78
C LEU A 11 15.81 -41.73 -5.41
N LEU A 12 16.35 -41.76 -6.62
CA LEU A 12 16.74 -40.54 -7.35
C LEU A 12 15.53 -39.64 -7.64
N LEU A 13 14.38 -40.24 -7.95
CA LEU A 13 13.12 -39.52 -8.19
C LEU A 13 12.63 -38.83 -6.91
N LEU A 14 12.68 -39.52 -5.77
CA LEU A 14 12.35 -38.95 -4.46
C LEU A 14 13.28 -37.79 -4.07
N ILE A 15 14.59 -37.93 -4.28
CA ILE A 15 15.57 -36.87 -4.05
C ILE A 15 15.27 -35.66 -4.93
N SER A 16 14.96 -35.88 -6.21
CA SER A 16 14.63 -34.81 -7.15
C SER A 16 13.36 -34.05 -6.74
N ILE A 17 12.32 -34.77 -6.29
CA ILE A 17 11.09 -34.16 -5.77
C ILE A 17 11.39 -33.32 -4.52
N LEU A 18 12.16 -33.86 -3.57
CA LEU A 18 12.56 -33.14 -2.36
C LEU A 18 13.32 -31.84 -2.67
N LEU A 19 14.26 -31.89 -3.62
CA LEU A 19 15.01 -30.71 -4.06
C LEU A 19 14.10 -29.67 -4.73
N LEU A 20 13.17 -30.09 -5.59
CA LEU A 20 12.19 -29.21 -6.23
C LEU A 20 11.23 -28.56 -5.22
N SER A 21 10.76 -29.32 -4.23
CA SER A 21 9.93 -28.79 -3.14
C SER A 21 10.68 -27.76 -2.30
N ALA A 22 11.93 -28.04 -1.94
CA ALA A 22 12.77 -27.11 -1.19
C ALA A 22 13.04 -25.81 -1.98
N LEU A 23 13.32 -25.91 -3.28
CA LEU A 23 13.51 -24.75 -4.16
C LEU A 23 12.23 -23.91 -4.25
N SER A 24 11.09 -24.57 -4.48
CA SER A 24 9.79 -23.92 -4.58
C SER A 24 9.42 -23.20 -3.29
N TYR A 25 9.67 -23.83 -2.13
CA TYR A 25 9.47 -23.23 -0.83
C TYR A 25 10.37 -22.00 -0.61
N GLY A 26 11.65 -22.10 -0.96
CA GLY A 26 12.59 -20.97 -0.87
C GLY A 26 12.17 -19.77 -1.73
N LEU A 27 11.70 -20.02 -2.96
CA LEU A 27 11.18 -18.97 -3.84
C LEU A 27 9.88 -18.36 -3.30
N TRP A 28 8.97 -19.19 -2.78
CA TRP A 28 7.73 -18.73 -2.16
C TRP A 28 8.03 -17.83 -0.95
N LYS A 29 8.94 -18.24 -0.06
CA LYS A 29 9.30 -17.47 1.13
C LYS A 29 9.91 -16.11 0.78
N LYS A 30 10.73 -16.03 -0.28
CA LYS A 30 11.26 -14.75 -0.79
C LYS A 30 10.15 -13.83 -1.30
N ARG A 31 9.19 -14.37 -2.05
CA ARG A 31 8.03 -13.58 -2.53
C ARG A 31 7.16 -13.10 -1.38
N GLU A 32 6.92 -13.95 -0.38
CA GLU A 32 6.17 -13.60 0.82
C GLU A 32 6.83 -12.42 1.55
N GLN A 33 8.15 -12.49 1.80
CA GLN A 33 8.87 -11.41 2.47
C GLN A 33 8.86 -10.10 1.67
N SER A 34 9.00 -10.18 0.34
CA SER A 34 8.89 -9.02 -0.54
C SER A 34 7.53 -8.34 -0.40
N ALA A 35 6.44 -9.11 -0.43
CA ALA A 35 5.09 -8.57 -0.28
C ALA A 35 4.88 -7.92 1.10
N VAL A 36 5.36 -8.55 2.19
CA VAL A 36 5.32 -7.97 3.54
C VAL A 36 6.03 -6.61 3.59
N ASN A 37 7.23 -6.53 2.98
CA ASN A 37 7.99 -5.28 2.94
C ASN A 37 7.27 -4.19 2.14
N ASP A 38 6.66 -4.54 1.02
CA ASP A 38 5.89 -3.58 0.23
C ASP A 38 4.63 -3.10 0.98
N TYR A 39 3.94 -3.97 1.73
CA TYR A 39 2.83 -3.56 2.60
C TYR A 39 3.29 -2.60 3.70
N LYS A 40 4.46 -2.83 4.30
CA LYS A 40 5.06 -1.90 5.28
C LYS A 40 5.36 -0.55 4.65
N MET A 41 6.00 -0.56 3.48
CA MET A 41 6.34 0.66 2.76
C MET A 41 5.08 1.44 2.38
N TYR A 42 4.04 0.73 1.91
CA TYR A 42 2.72 1.32 1.67
C TYR A 42 2.18 2.01 2.92
N MET A 43 2.18 1.33 4.08
CA MET A 43 1.66 1.92 5.32
C MET A 43 2.48 3.10 5.82
N ALA A 44 3.81 3.06 5.69
CA ALA A 44 4.67 4.19 6.02
C ALA A 44 4.34 5.40 5.14
N LYS A 45 4.15 5.19 3.84
CA LYS A 45 3.77 6.26 2.91
C LYS A 45 2.37 6.81 3.13
N GLN A 46 1.41 5.97 3.52
CA GLN A 46 0.10 6.45 3.94
C GLN A 46 0.17 7.35 5.20
N TYR A 47 1.12 7.09 6.10
CA TYR A 47 1.37 7.97 7.25
C TYR A 47 1.99 9.32 6.83
N ASP A 48 2.96 9.32 5.91
CA ASP A 48 3.53 10.55 5.35
C ASP A 48 2.47 11.41 4.66
N ILE A 49 1.64 10.79 3.80
CA ILE A 49 0.51 11.47 3.13
C ILE A 49 -0.42 12.09 4.17
N LEU A 50 -0.81 11.32 5.20
CA LEU A 50 -1.68 11.80 6.26
C LEU A 50 -1.11 13.06 6.92
N ASN A 51 0.18 13.06 7.27
CA ASN A 51 0.82 14.21 7.91
C ASN A 51 0.79 15.43 6.99
N PHE A 52 1.16 15.30 5.71
CA PHE A 52 1.14 16.43 4.78
C PHE A 52 -0.27 16.98 4.54
N LEU A 53 -1.29 16.11 4.48
CA LEU A 53 -2.67 16.53 4.34
C LEU A 53 -3.15 17.28 5.58
N GLN A 54 -2.86 16.80 6.78
CA GLN A 54 -3.19 17.48 8.03
C GLN A 54 -2.51 18.85 8.12
N ASP A 55 -1.21 18.89 7.86
CA ASP A 55 -0.42 20.11 7.80
C ASP A 55 -1.02 21.14 6.85
N SER A 56 -1.49 20.70 5.68
CA SER A 56 -2.16 21.57 4.71
C SER A 56 -3.46 22.13 5.28
N LEU A 57 -4.31 21.26 5.83
CA LEU A 57 -5.61 21.64 6.39
C LEU A 57 -5.52 22.60 7.58
N ASP A 58 -4.45 22.51 8.37
CA ASP A 58 -4.18 23.40 9.50
C ASP A 58 -3.89 24.85 9.06
N VAL A 59 -3.35 25.03 7.86
CA VAL A 59 -3.04 26.36 7.28
C VAL A 59 -3.97 26.75 6.12
N ARG A 60 -5.14 26.10 5.99
CA ARG A 60 -6.07 26.27 4.86
C ARG A 60 -6.48 27.72 4.54
N ASN A 61 -6.37 28.63 5.50
CA ASN A 61 -6.70 30.05 5.34
C ASN A 61 -5.56 30.88 4.69
N ASN A 62 -4.35 30.31 4.56
CA ASN A 62 -3.25 30.90 3.82
C ASN A 62 -3.04 30.12 2.52
N THR A 63 -3.52 30.67 1.40
CA THR A 63 -3.49 30.01 0.08
C THR A 63 -2.10 29.54 -0.33
N SER A 64 -1.05 30.33 -0.07
CA SER A 64 0.31 29.97 -0.46
C SER A 64 0.85 28.80 0.38
N ASP A 65 0.69 28.86 1.70
CA ASP A 65 1.17 27.79 2.57
C ASP A 65 0.37 26.50 2.40
N PHE A 66 -0.95 26.63 2.21
CA PHE A 66 -1.85 25.53 1.91
C PHE A 66 -1.43 24.77 0.65
N THR A 67 -1.24 25.49 -0.47
CA THR A 67 -0.86 24.87 -1.74
C THR A 67 0.54 24.26 -1.70
N ASN A 68 1.49 24.91 -1.04
CA ASN A 68 2.85 24.39 -0.85
C ASN A 68 2.87 23.06 -0.09
N LYS A 69 2.13 22.96 1.03
CA LYS A 69 2.03 21.71 1.80
C LYS A 69 1.25 20.63 1.05
N LEU A 70 0.22 21.01 0.30
CA LEU A 70 -0.58 20.09 -0.49
C LEU A 70 0.22 19.50 -1.68
N MET A 71 1.17 20.26 -2.23
CA MET A 71 2.14 19.75 -3.20
C MET A 71 3.05 18.65 -2.64
N LEU A 72 3.41 18.71 -1.35
CA LEU A 72 4.19 17.64 -0.71
C LEU A 72 3.37 16.34 -0.65
N ALA A 73 2.09 16.44 -0.27
CA ALA A 73 1.17 15.30 -0.30
C ALA A 73 1.04 14.71 -1.72
N LYS A 74 0.93 15.55 -2.76
CA LYS A 74 0.92 15.12 -4.17
C LYS A 74 2.16 14.32 -4.56
N GLY A 75 3.32 14.76 -4.09
CA GLY A 75 4.59 14.04 -4.29
C GLY A 75 4.53 12.62 -3.73
N GLU A 76 4.06 12.47 -2.50
CA GLU A 76 3.92 11.16 -1.84
C GLU A 76 2.89 10.25 -2.52
N PHE A 77 1.74 10.79 -2.95
CA PHE A 77 0.77 10.02 -3.75
C PHE A 77 1.40 9.47 -5.02
N THR A 78 2.19 10.27 -5.73
CA THR A 78 2.87 9.86 -6.96
C THR A 78 3.93 8.79 -6.70
N TYR A 79 4.69 8.93 -5.61
CA TYR A 79 5.68 7.94 -5.20
C TYR A 79 5.06 6.59 -4.83
N LEU A 80 3.81 6.58 -4.35
CA LEU A 80 3.11 5.37 -3.92
C LEU A 80 2.54 4.54 -5.09
N ASP A 81 2.32 5.13 -6.26
CA ASP A 81 1.72 4.46 -7.43
C ASP A 81 2.45 3.16 -7.85
N PRO A 82 3.80 3.11 -7.94
CA PRO A 82 4.52 1.89 -8.30
C PRO A 82 4.33 0.78 -7.25
N ILE A 83 4.26 1.15 -5.96
CA ILE A 83 4.10 0.20 -4.85
C ILE A 83 2.73 -0.45 -4.93
N ILE A 84 1.68 0.36 -5.15
CA ILE A 84 0.31 -0.13 -5.30
C ILE A 84 0.15 -1.04 -6.53
N LYS A 85 0.90 -0.79 -7.61
CA LYS A 85 0.90 -1.64 -8.82
C LYS A 85 1.71 -2.91 -8.65
N HIS A 86 2.81 -2.84 -7.88
CA HIS A 86 3.70 -3.98 -7.65
C HIS A 86 3.06 -5.02 -6.71
N VAL A 87 2.34 -4.54 -5.70
CA VAL A 87 1.64 -5.39 -4.76
C VAL A 87 0.25 -5.70 -5.28
N SER A 88 -0.26 -6.91 -5.04
CA SER A 88 -1.68 -7.20 -5.19
C SER A 88 -2.46 -6.47 -4.09
N MET A 89 -2.64 -5.16 -4.21
CA MET A 89 -3.44 -4.38 -3.28
C MET A 89 -4.93 -4.66 -3.48
N PRO A 90 -5.74 -4.65 -2.40
CA PRO A 90 -7.19 -4.71 -2.53
C PRO A 90 -7.71 -3.57 -3.39
N LYS A 91 -8.67 -3.88 -4.28
CA LYS A 91 -9.27 -2.91 -5.21
C LYS A 91 -9.79 -1.64 -4.50
N SER A 92 -10.42 -1.81 -3.35
CA SER A 92 -10.95 -0.71 -2.54
C SER A 92 -9.87 0.26 -2.05
N LEU A 93 -8.67 -0.24 -1.71
CA LEU A 93 -7.54 0.62 -1.33
C LEU A 93 -6.94 1.35 -2.53
N ILE A 94 -6.93 0.72 -3.70
CA ILE A 94 -6.52 1.37 -4.95
C ILE A 94 -7.48 2.52 -5.29
N GLU A 95 -8.78 2.28 -5.16
CA GLU A 95 -9.81 3.30 -5.38
C GLU A 95 -9.68 4.46 -4.38
N PHE A 96 -9.50 4.15 -3.10
CA PHE A 96 -9.28 5.15 -2.05
C PHE A 96 -8.00 5.98 -2.29
N HIS A 97 -6.90 5.34 -2.71
CA HIS A 97 -5.67 6.05 -3.08
C HIS A 97 -5.91 7.02 -4.24
N ASN A 98 -6.57 6.55 -5.30
CA ASN A 98 -6.87 7.38 -6.47
C ASN A 98 -7.82 8.53 -6.15
N GLU A 99 -8.79 8.33 -5.25
CA GLU A 99 -9.68 9.39 -4.76
C GLU A 99 -8.88 10.53 -4.12
N GLY A 100 -7.99 10.21 -3.17
CA GLY A 100 -7.15 11.19 -2.49
C GLY A 100 -6.23 11.93 -3.46
N LYS A 101 -5.56 11.19 -4.34
CA LYS A 101 -4.67 11.76 -5.37
C LYS A 101 -5.41 12.73 -6.30
N ASN A 102 -6.56 12.31 -6.84
CA ASN A 102 -7.36 13.13 -7.74
C ASN A 102 -7.89 14.38 -7.03
N LEU A 103 -8.29 14.27 -5.76
CA LEU A 103 -8.78 15.39 -4.99
C LEU A 103 -7.68 16.44 -4.76
N VAL A 104 -6.47 15.99 -4.40
CA VAL A 104 -5.29 16.86 -4.29
C VAL A 104 -4.99 17.56 -5.61
N ASP A 105 -5.01 16.84 -6.73
CA ASP A 105 -4.78 17.40 -8.06
C ASP A 105 -5.82 18.46 -8.44
N ILE A 106 -7.11 18.19 -8.17
CA ILE A 106 -8.21 19.14 -8.44
C ILE A 106 -8.04 20.42 -7.61
N ILE A 107 -7.74 20.28 -6.32
CA ILE A 107 -7.57 21.44 -5.42
C ILE A 107 -6.40 22.30 -5.88
N LEU A 108 -5.25 21.68 -6.18
CA LEU A 108 -4.08 22.40 -6.67
C LEU A 108 -4.35 23.11 -8.00
N PHE A 109 -5.05 22.45 -8.93
CA PHE A 109 -5.44 23.04 -10.21
C PHE A 109 -6.33 24.28 -10.02
N LYS A 110 -7.42 24.14 -9.24
CA LYS A 110 -8.35 25.23 -8.95
C LYS A 110 -7.66 26.40 -8.24
N ALA A 111 -6.86 26.11 -7.21
CA ALA A 111 -6.13 27.13 -6.48
C ALA A 111 -5.15 27.90 -7.39
N SER A 112 -4.49 27.22 -8.34
CA SER A 112 -3.60 27.87 -9.30
C SER A 112 -4.31 28.81 -10.27
N ASN A 113 -5.61 28.58 -10.51
CA ASN A 113 -6.46 29.44 -11.34
C ASN A 113 -7.19 30.53 -10.52
N GLY A 114 -6.98 30.61 -9.20
CA GLY A 114 -7.69 31.53 -8.32
C GLY A 114 -9.17 31.16 -8.07
N GLU A 115 -9.55 29.91 -8.31
CA GLU A 115 -10.92 29.42 -8.09
C GLU A 115 -11.19 29.06 -6.62
N MET A 116 -12.46 29.14 -6.21
CA MET A 116 -12.86 28.71 -4.86
C MET A 116 -12.76 27.18 -4.69
N VAL A 117 -12.18 26.76 -3.57
CA VAL A 117 -11.91 25.35 -3.24
C VAL A 117 -12.58 24.87 -1.95
N GLU A 118 -13.46 25.64 -1.32
CA GLU A 118 -14.02 25.33 0.02
C GLU A 118 -14.77 23.99 0.08
N ASN A 119 -15.54 23.67 -0.97
CA ASN A 119 -16.20 22.36 -1.10
C ASN A 119 -15.19 21.21 -1.25
N ASP A 120 -14.07 21.44 -1.93
CA ASP A 120 -13.05 20.41 -2.15
C ASP A 120 -12.15 20.26 -0.92
N ILE A 121 -11.90 21.32 -0.15
CA ILE A 121 -11.28 21.27 1.17
C ILE A 121 -12.14 20.41 2.12
N SER A 122 -13.46 20.59 2.12
CA SER A 122 -14.36 19.78 2.95
C SER A 122 -14.28 18.29 2.61
N LYS A 123 -14.17 17.94 1.31
CA LYS A 123 -13.91 16.56 0.88
C LYS A 123 -12.53 16.09 1.32
N LEU A 124 -11.52 16.97 1.30
CA LEU A 124 -10.15 16.63 1.71
C LEU A 124 -10.08 16.34 3.20
N GLU A 125 -10.85 17.06 4.01
CA GLU A 125 -11.01 16.77 5.44
C GLU A 125 -11.66 15.41 5.69
N ASP A 126 -12.72 15.06 4.95
CA ASP A 126 -13.36 13.74 5.06
C ASP A 126 -12.39 12.62 4.66
N TYR A 127 -11.72 12.78 3.53
CA TYR A 127 -10.66 11.87 3.07
C TYR A 127 -9.57 11.70 4.13
N THR A 128 -9.07 12.81 4.68
CA THR A 128 -8.01 12.80 5.70
C THR A 128 -8.48 12.10 6.98
N LYS A 129 -9.75 12.22 7.37
CA LYS A 129 -10.34 11.47 8.50
C LYS A 129 -10.36 9.97 8.23
N LYS A 130 -10.79 9.55 7.03
CA LYS A 130 -10.79 8.14 6.60
C LYS A 130 -9.37 7.56 6.55
N LEU A 131 -8.42 8.30 5.97
CA LEU A 131 -7.01 7.94 5.93
C LEU A 131 -6.43 7.79 7.34
N ARG A 132 -6.73 8.74 8.25
CA ARG A 132 -6.32 8.64 9.66
C ARG A 132 -6.87 7.38 10.33
N ARG A 133 -8.12 7.02 10.07
CA ARG A 133 -8.73 5.78 10.60
C ARG A 133 -8.00 4.55 10.06
N MET A 134 -7.73 4.49 8.75
CA MET A 134 -6.97 3.42 8.13
C MET A 134 -5.58 3.27 8.77
N VAL A 135 -4.82 4.36 8.83
CA VAL A 135 -3.45 4.41 9.37
C VAL A 135 -3.43 4.02 10.85
N ARG A 136 -4.39 4.47 11.66
CA ARG A 136 -4.46 4.05 13.09
C ARG A 136 -4.79 2.57 13.26
N THR A 137 -5.59 2.00 12.37
CA THR A 137 -6.00 0.59 12.45
C THR A 137 -4.90 -0.36 11.96
N LEU A 138 -4.09 0.07 10.99
CA LEU A 138 -3.06 -0.75 10.33
C LEU A 138 -1.62 -0.43 10.76
N GLY A 139 -1.34 0.82 11.12
CA GLY A 139 -0.01 1.33 11.46
C GLY A 139 0.69 0.64 12.64
N PRO A 140 -0.02 0.12 13.67
CA PRO A 140 0.64 -0.56 14.78
C PRO A 140 1.14 -2.00 14.52
N SER A 141 0.89 -2.62 13.35
CA SER A 141 0.74 -4.09 13.36
C SER A 141 1.13 -4.85 12.09
N ILE A 142 2.09 -4.40 11.28
CA ILE A 142 2.73 -5.30 10.31
C ILE A 142 4.05 -5.80 10.91
N VAL A 143 3.98 -6.94 11.59
CA VAL A 143 5.16 -7.60 12.17
C VAL A 143 5.89 -8.40 11.08
N GLU A 144 7.22 -8.51 11.12
CA GLU A 144 8.00 -9.26 10.12
C GLU A 144 7.61 -10.74 9.99
N ALA A 145 7.05 -11.33 11.06
CA ALA A 145 6.62 -12.71 11.07
C ALA A 145 5.21 -12.93 10.50
N GLU A 146 4.45 -11.86 10.20
CA GLU A 146 3.10 -11.96 9.67
C GLU A 146 3.13 -12.35 8.19
N SER A 147 2.23 -13.25 7.77
CA SER A 147 2.17 -13.65 6.36
C SER A 147 1.51 -12.56 5.52
N ALA A 148 1.98 -12.41 4.28
CA ALA A 148 1.43 -11.46 3.31
C ALA A 148 -0.10 -11.62 3.12
N ALA A 149 -0.61 -12.86 3.22
CA ALA A 149 -2.03 -13.15 3.08
C ALA A 149 -2.88 -12.58 4.24
N VAL A 150 -2.36 -12.60 5.46
CA VAL A 150 -3.07 -12.05 6.63
C VAL A 150 -3.10 -10.52 6.54
N ILE A 151 -1.98 -9.90 6.16
CA ILE A 151 -1.90 -8.45 5.95
C ILE A 151 -2.87 -8.03 4.84
N PHE A 152 -2.86 -8.73 3.70
CA PHE A 152 -3.78 -8.48 2.59
C PHE A 152 -5.25 -8.55 3.04
N LYS A 153 -5.63 -9.57 3.81
CA LYS A 153 -7.00 -9.73 4.29
C LYS A 153 -7.44 -8.54 5.15
N ARG A 154 -6.59 -8.10 6.08
CA ARG A 154 -6.87 -6.92 6.92
C ARG A 154 -6.99 -5.63 6.10
N LEU A 155 -6.12 -5.47 5.10
CA LEU A 155 -6.17 -4.35 4.16
C LEU A 155 -7.48 -4.36 3.35
N ASP A 156 -7.92 -5.52 2.89
CA ASP A 156 -9.18 -5.69 2.13
C ASP A 156 -10.40 -5.40 3.01
N GLU A 157 -10.42 -5.91 4.24
CA GLU A 157 -11.47 -5.63 5.22
C GLU A 157 -11.58 -4.14 5.51
N ILE A 158 -10.45 -3.45 5.72
CA ILE A 158 -10.46 -2.01 5.99
C ILE A 158 -10.87 -1.23 4.76
N GLY A 159 -10.36 -1.56 3.57
CA GLY A 159 -10.72 -0.87 2.34
C GLY A 159 -12.22 -0.90 2.06
N LYS A 160 -12.92 -1.97 2.46
CA LYS A 160 -14.40 -2.04 2.34
C LYS A 160 -15.16 -1.12 3.30
N THR A 161 -14.48 -0.53 4.28
CA THR A 161 -15.07 0.35 5.30
C THR A 161 -14.69 1.83 5.15
N LEU A 162 -13.87 2.15 4.15
CA LEU A 162 -13.49 3.51 3.76
C LEU A 162 -14.55 4.09 2.81
#